data_AF-A0A069DI74-F1
#
_entry.id   AF-A0A069DI74-F1
#
_cell.length_a   1.000
_cell.length_b   1.000
_cell.length_c   1.000
_cell.angle_alpha   90.00
_cell.angle_beta   90.00
_cell.angle_gamma   90.00
#
_symmetry.space_group_name_H-M   'P 1'
#
loop_
_entity.id
_entity.type
_entity.pdbx_description
1 polymer ?
#
loop_
_entity_poly.entity_id
_entity_poly.type
_entity_poly.pdbx_seq_one_letter_code
_entity_poly.pdbx_strand_id
1 'polypeptide(L)'
;MYLVQYRDDTNYSELKVQYCKDPLDVEKMWNLDDSAISIVDVIEVDEYFRLVVAGSRDFDDYALLSRHLDHLLQHKKNIVIVSGNAIGADMLGERYANERGYFIDTYIPNWRPRGPRGPVDRSAGHRRNADMADNGDALVAFWDSISKGTAGMINIAKNKGLQVRVIHYNKEGVV
;
A
#
# COMPACT_ATOMS: atom_id res chain seq x y z
N MET A 1 6.65 -16.53 -13.19
CA MET A 1 7.14 -15.22 -12.70
C MET A 1 7.18 -15.27 -11.18
N TYR A 2 7.90 -14.38 -10.51
CA TYR A 2 8.03 -14.42 -9.05
C TYR A 2 7.60 -13.10 -8.42
N LEU A 3 6.95 -13.20 -7.27
CA LEU A 3 6.81 -12.09 -6.34
C LEU A 3 7.81 -12.29 -5.20
N VAL A 4 8.59 -11.26 -4.93
CA VAL A 4 9.57 -11.24 -3.84
C VAL A 4 9.15 -10.15 -2.86
N GLN A 5 8.79 -10.52 -1.63
CA GLN A 5 8.68 -9.56 -0.55
C GLN A 5 10.02 -9.43 0.15
N TYR A 6 10.45 -8.21 0.40
CA TYR A 6 11.67 -7.92 1.14
C TYR A 6 11.50 -6.68 2.00
N ARG A 7 12.34 -6.56 3.01
CA ARG A 7 12.50 -5.34 3.80
C ARG A 7 13.64 -4.52 3.20
N ASP A 8 13.41 -3.23 2.99
CA ASP A 8 14.43 -2.25 2.57
C ASP A 8 14.89 -1.44 3.77
N ASP A 9 16.02 -1.82 4.36
CA ASP A 9 16.59 -1.18 5.54
C ASP A 9 17.35 0.12 5.22
N THR A 10 17.52 0.44 3.94
CA THR A 10 18.07 1.74 3.51
C THR A 10 17.02 2.85 3.51
N ASN A 11 15.73 2.49 3.47
CA ASN A 11 14.61 3.43 3.38
C ASN A 11 13.51 3.10 4.39
N TYR A 12 13.66 3.58 5.63
CA TYR A 12 12.67 3.45 6.71
C TYR A 12 12.22 2.00 7.03
N SER A 13 13.00 0.99 6.67
CA SER A 13 12.67 -0.43 6.85
C SER A 13 11.32 -0.81 6.22
N GLU A 14 11.00 -0.21 5.06
CA GLU A 14 9.79 -0.48 4.29
C GLU A 14 9.69 -1.95 3.88
N LEU A 15 8.48 -2.52 3.90
CA LEU A 15 8.22 -3.76 3.16
C LEU A 15 7.98 -3.41 1.70
N LYS A 16 8.70 -4.03 0.79
CA LYS A 16 8.56 -3.84 -0.65
C LYS A 16 8.23 -5.17 -1.32
N VAL A 17 7.53 -5.09 -2.45
CA VAL A 17 7.25 -6.25 -3.29
C VAL A 17 7.79 -6.01 -4.68
N GLN A 18 8.74 -6.84 -5.09
CA GLN A 18 9.34 -6.78 -6.42
C GLN A 18 8.84 -7.94 -7.29
N TYR A 19 8.59 -7.61 -8.55
CA TYR A 19 8.31 -8.57 -9.60
C TYR A 19 9.62 -9.01 -10.27
N CYS A 20 9.83 -10.32 -10.35
CA CYS A 20 10.97 -10.94 -11.03
C CYS A 20 10.49 -11.84 -12.16
N LYS A 21 11.10 -11.73 -13.35
CA LYS A 21 10.64 -12.47 -14.53
C LYS A 21 11.01 -13.94 -14.47
N ASP A 22 12.19 -14.23 -13.94
CA ASP A 22 12.79 -15.55 -13.88
C ASP A 22 13.58 -15.75 -12.56
N PRO A 23 14.05 -16.98 -12.27
CA PRO A 23 14.79 -17.26 -11.04
C PRO A 23 16.13 -16.50 -10.92
N LEU A 24 16.76 -16.12 -12.03
CA LEU A 24 18.03 -15.41 -12.01
C LEU A 24 17.84 -13.98 -11.50
N ASP A 25 16.70 -13.35 -11.78
CA ASP A 25 16.34 -12.06 -11.18
C ASP A 25 16.17 -12.16 -9.66
N VAL A 26 15.62 -13.27 -9.16
CA VAL A 26 15.51 -13.54 -7.72
C VAL A 26 16.90 -13.76 -7.11
N GLU A 27 17.76 -14.54 -7.76
CA GLU A 27 19.14 -14.79 -7.32
C GLU A 27 19.96 -13.50 -7.22
N LYS A 28 19.77 -12.54 -8.14
CA LYS A 28 20.40 -11.21 -8.03
C LYS A 28 19.97 -10.48 -6.76
N MET A 29 18.72 -10.63 -6.32
CA MET A 29 18.26 -10.01 -5.07
C MET A 29 18.91 -10.66 -3.85
N TRP A 30 19.05 -11.99 -3.81
CA TRP A 30 19.75 -12.69 -2.74
C TRP A 30 21.24 -12.30 -2.61
N ASN A 31 21.83 -11.77 -3.68
CA ASN A 31 23.22 -11.32 -3.70
C ASN A 31 23.37 -9.81 -3.44
N LEU A 32 22.28 -9.09 -3.14
CA LEU A 32 22.37 -7.72 -2.64
C LEU A 32 22.87 -7.73 -1.19
N ASP A 33 23.43 -6.60 -0.76
CA ASP A 33 23.94 -6.44 0.59
C ASP A 33 22.83 -6.70 1.62
N ASP A 34 23.00 -7.72 2.47
CA ASP A 34 22.05 -8.10 3.52
C ASP A 34 21.80 -6.97 4.54
N SER A 35 22.71 -5.99 4.63
CA SER A 35 22.49 -4.77 5.44
C SER A 35 21.59 -3.74 4.76
N ALA A 36 21.31 -3.91 3.47
CA ALA A 36 20.45 -3.05 2.67
C ALA A 36 19.06 -3.66 2.46
N ILE A 37 18.98 -4.97 2.17
CA ILE A 37 17.71 -5.66 2.01
C ILE A 37 17.68 -7.00 2.74
N SER A 38 16.49 -7.38 3.22
CA SER A 38 16.24 -8.71 3.81
C SER A 38 15.02 -9.35 3.15
N ILE A 39 15.20 -10.44 2.42
CA ILE A 39 14.09 -11.15 1.78
C ILE A 39 13.20 -11.79 2.85
N VAL A 40 11.90 -11.56 2.73
CA VAL A 40 10.86 -12.03 3.65
C VAL A 40 10.13 -13.24 3.08
N ASP A 41 9.75 -13.18 1.81
CA ASP A 41 9.01 -14.26 1.14
C ASP A 41 9.23 -14.25 -0.38
N VAL A 42 9.15 -15.42 -1.01
CA VAL A 42 9.25 -15.59 -2.46
C VAL A 42 8.26 -16.63 -2.93
N ILE A 43 7.39 -16.26 -3.86
CA ILE A 43 6.45 -17.19 -4.47
C ILE A 43 6.52 -17.13 -6.00
N GLU A 44 6.34 -18.29 -6.64
CA GLU A 44 6.08 -18.36 -8.07
C GLU A 44 4.59 -18.12 -8.33
N VAL A 45 4.29 -17.24 -9.29
CA VAL A 45 2.93 -16.88 -9.65
C VAL A 45 2.73 -16.87 -11.16
N ASP A 46 1.48 -16.98 -11.59
CA ASP A 46 0.99 -16.86 -12.96
C ASP A 46 0.26 -15.52 -13.20
N GLU A 47 -0.34 -14.98 -12.14
CA GLU A 47 -0.98 -13.67 -12.09
C GLU A 47 -0.83 -13.09 -10.69
N TYR A 48 -0.99 -11.77 -10.53
CA TYR A 48 -1.08 -11.13 -9.22
C TYR A 48 -1.98 -9.90 -9.30
N PHE A 49 -2.43 -9.43 -8.13
CA PHE A 49 -3.31 -8.28 -8.05
C PHE A 49 -2.88 -7.33 -6.94
N ARG A 50 -2.63 -6.07 -7.29
CA ARG A 50 -2.14 -5.03 -6.39
C ARG A 50 -3.28 -4.10 -6.02
N LEU A 51 -3.76 -4.22 -4.79
CA LEU A 51 -4.83 -3.38 -4.26
C LEU A 51 -4.25 -2.29 -3.38
N VAL A 52 -4.45 -1.04 -3.78
CA VAL A 52 -4.23 0.10 -2.90
C VAL A 52 -5.36 0.19 -1.88
N VAL A 53 -5.00 0.19 -0.60
CA VAL A 53 -5.92 0.48 0.50
C VAL A 53 -5.53 1.81 1.11
N ALA A 54 -6.45 2.77 1.07
CA ALA A 54 -6.23 4.10 1.64
C ALA A 54 -7.51 4.62 2.29
N GLY A 55 -7.41 5.67 3.09
CA GLY A 55 -8.59 6.24 3.73
C GLY A 55 -8.28 7.43 4.59
N SER A 56 -9.30 7.93 5.28
CA SER A 56 -9.10 9.00 6.25
C SER A 56 -8.36 8.46 7.48
N ARG A 57 -7.61 9.34 8.16
CA ARG A 57 -6.75 8.96 9.29
C ARG A 57 -7.52 8.54 10.55
N ASP A 58 -8.79 8.90 10.64
CA ASP A 58 -9.67 8.56 11.75
C ASP A 58 -10.56 7.34 11.46
N PHE A 59 -10.39 6.69 10.30
CA PHE A 59 -11.09 5.44 10.01
C PHE A 59 -10.53 4.29 10.87
N ASP A 60 -11.37 3.67 11.70
CA ASP A 60 -10.98 2.59 12.62
C ASP A 60 -11.87 1.33 12.54
N ASP A 61 -12.85 1.30 11.64
CA ASP A 61 -13.76 0.15 11.47
C ASP A 61 -13.15 -1.00 10.66
N TYR A 62 -12.34 -1.82 11.35
CA TYR A 62 -11.72 -3.00 10.75
C TYR A 62 -12.74 -4.04 10.24
N ALA A 63 -13.91 -4.14 10.87
CA ALA A 63 -14.93 -5.11 10.47
C ALA A 63 -15.58 -4.71 9.14
N LEU A 64 -15.80 -3.41 8.92
CA LEU A 64 -16.23 -2.87 7.63
C LEU A 64 -15.16 -3.08 6.56
N LEU A 65 -13.89 -2.78 6.87
CA LEU A 65 -12.79 -2.96 5.93
C LEU A 65 -12.66 -4.41 5.49
N SER A 66 -12.51 -5.34 6.44
CA SER A 66 -12.32 -6.76 6.16
C SER A 66 -13.47 -7.33 5.33
N ARG A 67 -14.73 -7.05 5.69
CA ARG A 67 -15.91 -7.50 4.93
C ARG A 67 -15.89 -7.02 3.48
N HIS A 68 -15.57 -5.75 3.25
CA HIS A 68 -15.50 -5.21 1.89
C HIS A 68 -14.33 -5.79 1.11
N LEU A 69 -13.15 -5.92 1.73
CA LEU A 69 -11.99 -6.49 1.06
C LEU A 69 -12.16 -7.98 0.76
N ASP A 70 -12.67 -8.78 1.69
CA ASP A 70 -12.97 -10.19 1.50
C ASP A 70 -13.92 -10.36 0.30
N HIS A 71 -14.99 -9.55 0.22
CA HIS A 71 -15.92 -9.58 -0.91
C HIS A 71 -15.29 -9.15 -2.24
N LEU A 72 -14.51 -8.07 -2.26
CA LEU A 72 -13.92 -7.54 -3.49
C LEU A 72 -12.78 -8.40 -4.03
N LEU A 73 -12.07 -9.11 -3.14
CA LEU A 73 -10.89 -9.90 -3.47
C LEU A 73 -11.19 -11.40 -3.61
N GLN A 74 -12.42 -11.86 -3.38
CA GLN A 74 -12.80 -13.29 -3.37
C GLN A 74 -12.45 -14.08 -4.65
N HIS A 75 -12.20 -13.40 -5.77
CA HIS A 75 -11.80 -14.02 -7.05
C HIS A 75 -10.43 -13.56 -7.54
N LYS A 76 -9.65 -12.88 -6.70
CA LYS A 76 -8.28 -12.45 -6.98
C LYS A 76 -7.31 -13.44 -6.36
N LYS A 77 -6.13 -13.58 -6.99
CA LYS A 77 -5.03 -14.42 -6.50
C LYS A 77 -3.79 -13.56 -6.27
N ASN A 78 -2.87 -14.09 -5.46
CA ASN A 78 -1.54 -13.53 -5.23
C ASN A 78 -1.62 -12.02 -4.94
N ILE A 79 -2.40 -11.68 -3.92
CA ILE A 79 -2.78 -10.31 -3.62
C ILE A 79 -1.62 -9.59 -2.94
N VAL A 80 -1.38 -8.36 -3.37
CA VAL A 80 -0.47 -7.40 -2.73
C VAL A 80 -1.31 -6.22 -2.24
N ILE A 81 -1.28 -5.95 -0.94
CA ILE A 81 -1.84 -4.73 -0.37
C ILE A 81 -0.78 -3.62 -0.46
N VAL A 82 -1.11 -2.56 -1.20
CA VAL A 82 -0.29 -1.37 -1.34
C VAL A 82 -0.72 -0.35 -0.29
N SER A 83 0.17 -0.04 0.64
CA SER A 83 -0.08 0.79 1.82
C SER A 83 0.80 2.04 1.82
N GLY A 84 0.27 3.14 2.33
CA GLY A 84 1.00 4.37 2.57
C GLY A 84 1.50 4.56 4.00
N ASN A 85 1.41 3.50 4.83
CA ASN A 85 1.82 3.46 6.23
C ASN A 85 1.26 4.61 7.11
N ALA A 86 0.05 5.06 6.78
CA ALA A 86 -0.66 6.06 7.57
C ALA A 86 -1.58 5.41 8.62
N ILE A 87 -1.81 6.09 9.74
CA ILE A 87 -2.89 5.69 10.66
C ILE A 87 -4.24 5.63 9.93
N GLY A 88 -5.11 4.76 10.42
CA GLY A 88 -6.44 4.52 9.86
C GLY A 88 -6.43 3.41 8.82
N ALA A 89 -7.04 3.64 7.67
CA ALA A 89 -7.26 2.62 6.66
C ALA A 89 -5.99 1.94 6.14
N ASP A 90 -4.87 2.67 5.96
CA ASP A 90 -3.61 2.07 5.49
C ASP A 90 -3.11 1.02 6.51
N MET A 91 -3.01 1.35 7.81
CA MET A 91 -2.65 0.40 8.87
C MET A 91 -3.64 -0.77 9.01
N LEU A 92 -4.94 -0.51 8.88
CA LEU A 92 -5.95 -1.58 8.90
C LEU A 92 -5.84 -2.49 7.66
N GLY A 93 -5.44 -1.95 6.52
CA GLY A 93 -5.13 -2.71 5.31
C GLY A 93 -3.89 -3.59 5.50
N GLU A 94 -2.83 -3.08 6.13
CA GLU A 94 -1.65 -3.87 6.50
C GLU A 94 -2.02 -4.99 7.48
N ARG A 95 -2.85 -4.70 8.49
CA ARG A 95 -3.38 -5.73 9.40
C ARG A 95 -4.14 -6.82 8.64
N TYR A 96 -5.05 -6.41 7.76
CA TYR A 96 -5.83 -7.33 6.93
C TYR A 96 -4.92 -8.22 6.07
N ALA A 97 -3.90 -7.64 5.44
CA ALA A 97 -2.95 -8.40 4.63
C ALA A 97 -2.24 -9.48 5.46
N ASN A 98 -1.72 -9.11 6.63
CA ASN A 98 -1.06 -10.05 7.54
C ASN A 98 -1.99 -11.18 7.99
N GLU A 99 -3.23 -10.88 8.35
CA GLU A 99 -4.22 -11.89 8.78
C GLU A 99 -4.63 -12.86 7.65
N ARG A 100 -4.45 -12.47 6.39
CA ARG A 100 -4.81 -13.28 5.20
C ARG A 100 -3.59 -13.91 4.51
N GLY A 101 -2.37 -13.61 4.97
CA GLY A 101 -1.14 -14.03 4.30
C GLY A 101 -0.93 -13.36 2.95
N TYR A 102 -1.43 -12.13 2.77
CA TYR A 102 -1.17 -11.34 1.57
C TYR A 102 0.14 -10.57 1.69
N PHE A 103 0.74 -10.31 0.53
CA PHE A 103 1.92 -9.47 0.43
C PHE A 103 1.57 -8.02 0.76
N ILE A 104 2.54 -7.28 1.27
CA ILE A 104 2.42 -5.86 1.64
C ILE A 104 3.53 -5.08 0.94
N ASP A 105 3.15 -4.04 0.21
CA ASP A 105 4.06 -3.08 -0.39
C ASP A 105 3.81 -1.69 0.19
N THR A 106 4.75 -1.24 1.01
CA THR A 106 4.66 -0.02 1.81
C THR A 106 5.35 1.14 1.11
N TYR A 107 4.75 2.33 1.19
CA TYR A 107 5.27 3.58 0.65
C TYR A 107 5.24 4.67 1.73
N ILE A 108 6.37 4.93 2.37
CA ILE A 108 6.49 5.92 3.45
C ILE A 108 6.87 7.27 2.84
N PRO A 109 6.09 8.34 3.08
CA PRO A 109 6.41 9.66 2.57
C PRO A 109 7.67 10.23 3.24
N ASN A 110 8.67 10.60 2.44
CA ASN A 110 9.86 11.32 2.94
C ASN A 110 9.53 12.79 3.24
N TRP A 111 8.99 13.06 4.42
CA TRP A 111 8.61 14.41 4.87
C TRP A 111 9.79 15.36 5.07
N ARG A 112 11.01 14.85 5.26
CA ARG A 112 12.20 15.68 5.56
C ARG A 112 13.39 15.21 4.73
N PRO A 113 13.38 15.42 3.41
CA PRO A 113 14.43 14.92 2.51
C PRO A 113 15.80 15.57 2.76
N ARG A 114 15.84 16.72 3.45
CA ARG A 114 17.09 17.40 3.87
C ARG A 114 17.56 17.00 5.27
N GLY A 115 17.10 15.86 5.77
CA GLY A 115 17.44 15.32 7.09
C GLY A 115 16.53 15.81 8.22
N PRO A 116 16.69 15.26 9.44
CA PRO A 116 15.72 15.40 10.54
C PRO A 116 15.42 16.84 10.98
N ARG A 117 16.39 17.75 10.82
CA ARG A 117 16.27 19.18 11.15
C ARG A 117 15.90 20.06 9.94
N GLY A 118 15.78 19.48 8.75
CA GLY A 118 15.38 20.19 7.53
C GLY A 118 13.89 20.56 7.52
N PRO A 119 13.44 21.43 6.61
CA PRO A 119 12.03 21.81 6.50
C PRO A 119 11.14 20.61 6.11
N VAL A 120 9.87 20.65 6.52
CA VAL A 120 8.87 19.66 6.12
C VAL A 120 8.47 19.90 4.67
N ASP A 121 8.62 18.88 3.83
CA ASP A 121 8.07 18.85 2.48
C ASP A 121 6.62 18.36 2.51
N ARG A 122 5.67 19.29 2.44
CA ARG A 122 4.24 18.97 2.44
C ARG A 122 3.78 18.21 1.20
N SER A 123 4.53 18.26 0.11
CA SER A 123 4.21 17.54 -1.12
C SER A 123 4.65 16.07 -1.09
N ALA A 124 5.42 15.65 -0.08
CA ALA A 124 5.86 14.27 0.09
C ALA A 124 4.69 13.27 0.12
N GLY A 125 3.60 13.60 0.84
CA GLY A 125 2.40 12.75 0.85
C GLY A 125 1.70 12.65 -0.51
N HIS A 126 1.71 13.73 -1.30
CA HIS A 126 1.11 13.70 -2.64
C HIS A 126 1.94 12.86 -3.62
N ARG A 127 3.28 12.98 -3.58
CA ARG A 127 4.17 12.13 -4.38
C ARG A 127 4.03 10.67 -4.00
N ARG A 128 4.04 10.37 -2.70
CA ARG A 128 3.78 9.02 -2.19
C ARG A 128 2.46 8.43 -2.70
N ASN A 129 1.38 9.22 -2.70
CA ASN A 129 0.09 8.78 -3.24
C ASN A 129 0.17 8.48 -4.74
N ALA A 130 0.94 9.27 -5.50
CA ALA A 130 1.19 9.00 -6.91
C ALA A 130 1.97 7.69 -7.08
N ASP A 131 3.00 7.44 -6.27
CA ASP A 131 3.80 6.21 -6.31
C ASP A 131 2.96 4.96 -6.00
N MET A 132 2.09 5.03 -4.99
CA MET A 132 1.13 3.95 -4.69
C MET A 132 0.20 3.67 -5.86
N ALA A 133 -0.31 4.73 -6.52
CA ALA A 133 -1.21 4.57 -7.65
C ALA A 133 -0.50 4.08 -8.92
N ASP A 134 0.78 4.42 -9.14
CA ASP A 134 1.57 3.83 -10.24
C ASP A 134 1.80 2.34 -10.06
N ASN A 135 1.71 1.85 -8.82
CA ASN A 135 1.96 0.47 -8.45
C ASN A 135 0.68 -0.23 -7.97
N GLY A 136 -0.50 0.20 -8.44
CA GLY A 136 -1.78 -0.41 -8.07
C GLY A 136 -2.64 -0.72 -9.28
N ASP A 137 -3.36 -1.84 -9.23
CA ASP A 137 -4.38 -2.19 -10.23
C ASP A 137 -5.74 -1.58 -9.85
N ALA A 138 -5.99 -1.44 -8.56
CA ALA A 138 -7.23 -0.92 -8.00
C ALA A 138 -6.98 -0.10 -6.73
N LEU A 139 -7.96 0.73 -6.38
CA LEU A 139 -8.04 1.46 -5.12
C LEU A 139 -9.35 1.14 -4.41
N VAL A 140 -9.26 0.76 -3.13
CA VAL A 140 -10.39 0.83 -2.18
C VAL A 140 -10.08 1.96 -1.19
N ALA A 141 -10.92 3.00 -1.22
CA ALA A 141 -10.80 4.17 -0.37
C ALA A 141 -11.91 4.21 0.68
N PHE A 142 -11.54 4.18 1.97
CA PHE A 142 -12.48 4.39 3.09
C PHE A 142 -12.51 5.87 3.45
N TRP A 143 -13.59 6.57 3.08
CA TRP A 143 -13.61 8.03 3.06
C TRP A 143 -14.77 8.63 3.85
N ASP A 144 -14.46 9.59 4.70
CA ASP A 144 -15.40 10.41 5.49
C ASP A 144 -16.07 11.53 4.66
N SER A 145 -15.76 11.62 3.37
CA SER A 145 -16.16 12.72 2.47
C SER A 145 -15.50 14.08 2.77
N ILE A 146 -14.60 14.17 3.75
CA ILE A 146 -13.98 15.42 4.23
C ILE A 146 -12.46 15.40 4.00
N SER A 147 -11.80 14.27 4.23
CA SER A 147 -10.35 14.11 4.14
C SER A 147 -9.83 14.48 2.75
N LYS A 148 -9.10 15.62 2.69
CA LYS A 148 -8.47 16.11 1.46
C LYS A 148 -7.39 15.15 0.95
N GLY A 149 -6.69 14.46 1.85
CA GLY A 149 -5.66 13.48 1.48
C GLY A 149 -6.28 12.28 0.75
N THR A 150 -7.39 11.76 1.28
CA THR A 150 -8.12 10.64 0.68
C THR A 150 -8.80 11.05 -0.62
N ALA A 151 -9.42 12.23 -0.67
CA ALA A 151 -9.95 12.80 -1.91
C ALA A 151 -8.87 12.94 -2.99
N GLY A 152 -7.68 13.42 -2.61
CA GLY A 152 -6.52 13.51 -3.49
C GLY A 152 -6.08 12.14 -4.02
N MET A 153 -6.03 11.12 -3.15
CA MET A 153 -5.70 9.75 -3.57
C MET A 153 -6.73 9.18 -4.56
N ILE A 154 -8.02 9.36 -4.28
CA ILE A 154 -9.11 8.96 -5.18
C ILE A 154 -8.96 9.60 -6.56
N ASN A 155 -8.65 10.91 -6.60
CA ASN A 155 -8.47 11.62 -7.86
C ASN A 155 -7.26 11.10 -8.65
N ILE A 156 -6.12 10.89 -7.99
CA ILE A 156 -4.92 10.33 -8.61
C ILE A 156 -5.22 8.96 -9.21
N ALA A 157 -5.84 8.06 -8.44
CA ALA A 157 -6.15 6.70 -8.89
C ALA A 157 -7.08 6.71 -10.12
N LYS A 158 -8.12 7.54 -10.11
CA LYS A 158 -9.00 7.72 -11.28
C LYS A 158 -8.23 8.23 -12.50
N ASN A 159 -7.37 9.23 -12.34
CA ASN A 159 -6.60 9.80 -13.43
C ASN A 159 -5.57 8.81 -14.02
N LYS A 160 -5.08 7.88 -13.20
CA LYS A 160 -4.17 6.79 -13.63
C LYS A 160 -4.91 5.54 -14.14
N GLY A 161 -6.25 5.56 -14.18
CA GLY A 161 -7.05 4.48 -14.75
C GLY A 161 -7.25 3.27 -13.83
N LEU A 162 -7.00 3.40 -12.53
CA LEU A 162 -7.24 2.31 -11.56
C LEU A 162 -8.73 2.03 -11.43
N GLN A 163 -9.06 0.78 -11.10
CA GLN A 163 -10.41 0.46 -10.67
C GLN A 163 -10.65 1.03 -9.27
N VAL A 164 -11.56 2.01 -9.14
CA VAL A 164 -11.80 2.70 -7.86
C VAL A 164 -13.12 2.26 -7.21
N ARG A 165 -13.03 1.93 -5.92
CA ARG A 165 -14.16 1.76 -5.01
C ARG A 165 -14.00 2.74 -3.84
N VAL A 166 -15.05 3.50 -3.57
CA VAL A 166 -15.10 4.43 -2.43
C VAL A 166 -16.16 3.90 -1.47
N ILE A 167 -15.76 3.61 -0.25
CA ILE A 167 -16.62 3.19 0.84
C ILE A 167 -16.76 4.38 1.78
N HIS A 168 -17.95 4.96 1.79
CA HIS A 168 -18.26 6.05 2.71
C HIS A 168 -18.61 5.48 4.09
N TYR A 169 -18.11 6.13 5.14
CA TYR A 169 -18.51 5.86 6.51
C TYR A 169 -18.92 7.16 7.18
N ASN A 170 -19.88 7.06 8.07
CA ASN A 170 -20.31 8.20 8.86
C ASN A 170 -19.46 8.26 10.12
N LYS A 171 -18.98 9.45 10.43
CA LYS A 171 -18.50 9.76 11.77
C LYS A 171 -19.74 9.87 12.65
N GLU A 172 -19.94 8.96 13.60
CA GLU A 172 -20.94 9.21 14.63
C GLU A 172 -20.58 10.51 15.36
N GLY A 173 -21.46 11.52 15.28
CA GLY A 173 -21.30 12.80 16.00
C GLY A 173 -21.15 14.08 15.18
N VAL A 174 -21.43 14.09 13.86
CA VAL A 174 -21.67 15.35 13.14
C VAL A 174 -23.17 15.47 12.87
N VAL A 175 -23.87 16.09 13.84
CA VAL A 175 -25.22 16.64 13.68
C VAL A 175 -25.11 18.00 13.01
#